data_AF-A0A7K7PB23-F1
#
_entry.id   AF-A0A7K7PB23-F1
#
_cell.length_a   1.000
_cell.length_b   1.000
_cell.length_c   1.000
_cell.angle_alpha   90.00
_cell.angle_beta   90.00
_cell.angle_gamma   90.00
#
_symmetry.space_group_name_H-M   'P 1'
#
loop_
_entity.id
_entity.type
_entity.pdbx_description
1 polymer ?
#
loop_
_entity_poly.entity_id
_entity_poly.type
_entity_poly.pdbx_seq_one_letter_code
_entity_poly.pdbx_strand_id
1 'polypeptide(L)'
;LHNLIRERQTSMQIVWTQEFLKYFRTFFGLAAVVLTTGAIKRKNPAVLLPILPLSFVFSYHYDMGYGTLLQRIKGEAKNILDTQNTLLELPKGPLILEDLEKTRTSQSNFFIEK
;
A
#
# COMPACT_ATOMS: atom_id res chain seq x y z
N LEU A 1 -24.05 5.41 7.00
CA LEU A 1 -23.06 5.87 6.00
C LEU A 1 -21.63 5.43 6.32
N HIS A 2 -21.13 5.68 7.54
CA HIS A 2 -19.78 5.26 7.99
C HIS A 2 -19.49 3.75 7.84
N ASN A 3 -20.43 2.88 8.25
CA ASN A 3 -20.27 1.43 8.08
C ASN A 3 -20.19 1.02 6.60
N LEU A 4 -21.02 1.63 5.75
CA LEU A 4 -21.02 1.34 4.31
C LEU A 4 -19.68 1.70 3.66
N ILE A 5 -19.13 2.89 3.97
CA ILE A 5 -17.84 3.33 3.44
C ILE A 5 -16.72 2.39 3.94
N ARG A 6 -16.76 2.01 5.23
CA ARG A 6 -15.82 1.06 5.81
C ARG A 6 -15.87 -0.29 5.10
N GLU A 7 -17.07 -0.88 4.97
CA GLU A 7 -17.28 -2.16 4.30
C GLU A 7 -16.78 -2.13 2.86
N ARG A 8 -17.07 -1.05 2.11
CA ARG A 8 -16.61 -0.82 0.73
C ARG A 8 -15.08 -0.73 0.62
N GLN A 9 -14.43 -0.06 1.56
CA GLN A 9 -12.96 0.04 1.60
C GLN A 9 -12.33 -1.33 1.87
N THR A 10 -12.91 -2.11 2.79
CA THR A 10 -12.45 -3.49 3.03
C THR A 10 -12.61 -4.40 1.83
N SER A 11 -13.78 -4.38 1.19
CA SER A 11 -14.03 -5.22 0.02
C SER A 11 -13.14 -4.81 -1.16
N MET A 12 -12.88 -3.51 -1.35
CA MET A 12 -11.93 -3.04 -2.35
C MET A 12 -10.50 -3.50 -2.09
N GLN A 13 -10.01 -3.45 -0.85
CA GLN A 13 -8.66 -3.94 -0.55
C GLN A 13 -8.52 -5.44 -0.80
N ILE A 14 -9.55 -6.23 -0.46
CA ILE A 14 -9.56 -7.67 -0.72
C ILE A 14 -9.56 -7.96 -2.23
N VAL A 15 -10.45 -7.31 -2.99
CA VAL A 15 -10.54 -7.48 -4.45
C VAL A 15 -9.25 -7.02 -5.14
N TRP A 16 -8.68 -5.89 -4.72
CA TRP A 16 -7.42 -5.38 -5.28
C TRP A 16 -6.27 -6.38 -5.10
N THR A 17 -6.18 -7.00 -3.93
CA THR A 17 -5.12 -7.96 -3.64
C THR A 17 -5.32 -9.27 -4.42
N GLN A 18 -6.56 -9.71 -4.62
CA GLN A 18 -6.90 -10.84 -5.49
C GLN A 18 -6.53 -10.58 -6.95
N GLU A 19 -6.85 -9.39 -7.46
CA GLU A 19 -6.53 -9.01 -8.84
C GLU A 19 -5.02 -8.90 -9.04
N PHE A 20 -4.29 -8.31 -8.09
CA PHE A 20 -2.82 -8.26 -8.10
C PHE A 20 -2.21 -9.66 -8.19
N LEU A 21 -2.65 -10.60 -7.34
CA LEU A 21 -2.12 -11.97 -7.33
C LEU A 21 -2.37 -12.72 -8.65
N LYS A 22 -3.49 -12.44 -9.33
CA LYS A 22 -3.84 -13.05 -10.62
C LYS A 22 -2.84 -12.68 -11.72
N TYR A 23 -2.49 -11.40 -11.83
CA TYR A 23 -1.50 -10.93 -12.81
C TYR A 23 -0.07 -11.21 -12.36
N PHE A 24 0.22 -11.10 -11.07
CA PHE A 24 1.57 -11.30 -10.56
C PHE A 24 2.03 -12.76 -10.66
N ARG A 25 1.12 -13.73 -10.48
CA ARG A 25 1.47 -15.16 -10.64
C ARG A 25 1.95 -15.51 -12.04
N THR A 26 1.32 -14.99 -13.08
CA THR A 26 1.72 -15.27 -14.47
C THR A 26 3.06 -14.60 -14.79
N PHE A 27 3.25 -13.35 -14.35
CA PHE A 27 4.50 -12.63 -14.48
C PHE A 27 5.65 -13.33 -13.74
N PHE A 28 5.43 -13.72 -12.47
CA PHE A 28 6.42 -14.42 -11.65
C PHE A 28 6.78 -15.77 -12.26
N GLY A 29 5.80 -16.53 -12.76
CA GLY A 29 6.04 -17.79 -13.46
C GLY A 29 6.92 -17.60 -14.71
N LEU A 30 6.61 -16.62 -15.55
CA LEU A 30 7.41 -16.31 -16.74
C LEU A 30 8.84 -15.86 -16.37
N ALA A 31 8.97 -14.97 -15.38
CA ALA A 31 10.25 -14.50 -14.88
C ALA A 31 11.09 -15.65 -14.31
N ALA A 32 10.49 -16.56 -13.55
CA ALA A 32 11.18 -17.74 -13.01
C ALA A 32 11.75 -18.63 -14.13
N VAL A 33 10.98 -18.91 -15.18
CA VAL A 33 11.45 -19.72 -16.32
C VAL A 33 12.60 -19.02 -17.07
N VAL A 34 12.46 -17.72 -17.35
CA VAL A 34 13.49 -16.93 -18.05
C VAL A 34 14.77 -16.84 -17.23
N LEU A 35 14.67 -16.53 -15.94
CA LEU A 35 15.83 -16.39 -15.05
C LEU A 35 16.51 -17.73 -14.77
N THR A 36 15.75 -18.82 -14.61
CA THR A 36 16.32 -20.17 -14.43
C THR A 36 17.08 -20.60 -15.68
N THR A 37 16.49 -20.40 -16.86
CA THR A 37 17.16 -20.70 -18.14
C THR A 37 18.41 -19.82 -18.34
N GLY A 38 18.33 -18.54 -17.97
CA GLY A 38 19.46 -17.61 -18.00
C GLY A 38 20.59 -17.98 -17.05
N ALA A 39 20.27 -18.44 -15.83
CA ALA A 39 21.24 -18.87 -14.82
C ALA A 39 22.01 -20.11 -15.27
N ILE A 40 21.31 -21.10 -15.87
CA ILE A 40 21.92 -22.31 -16.42
C ILE A 40 22.85 -21.96 -17.60
N LYS A 41 22.37 -21.13 -18.53
CA LYS A 41 23.15 -20.76 -19.73
C LYS A 41 24.39 -19.92 -19.41
N ARG A 42 24.31 -19.01 -18.42
CA ARG A 42 25.45 -18.19 -17.97
C ARG A 42 26.31 -18.88 -16.89
N LYS A 43 25.92 -20.04 -16.37
CA LYS A 43 26.52 -20.71 -15.20
C LYS A 43 26.72 -19.76 -14.00
N ASN A 44 25.86 -18.75 -13.88
CA ASN A 44 25.97 -17.72 -12.86
C ASN A 44 24.67 -17.68 -12.04
N PRO A 45 24.68 -18.17 -10.78
CA PRO A 45 23.51 -18.15 -9.92
C PRO A 45 23.07 -16.74 -9.53
N ALA A 46 23.91 -15.71 -9.68
CA ALA A 46 23.54 -14.32 -9.44
C ALA A 46 22.44 -13.81 -10.38
N VAL A 47 22.17 -14.49 -11.50
CA VAL A 47 21.02 -14.19 -12.37
C VAL A 47 19.68 -14.43 -11.66
N LEU A 48 19.66 -15.23 -10.59
CA LEU A 48 18.47 -15.46 -9.76
C LEU A 48 18.29 -14.40 -8.66
N LEU A 49 19.25 -13.47 -8.50
CA LEU A 49 19.17 -12.40 -7.50
C LEU A 49 17.83 -11.62 -7.50
N PRO A 50 17.22 -11.24 -8.65
CA PRO A 50 15.93 -10.56 -8.66
C PRO A 50 14.76 -11.42 -8.16
N ILE A 51 14.91 -12.75 -8.02
CA ILE A 51 13.87 -13.62 -7.47
C ILE A 51 13.65 -13.32 -5.98
N LEU A 52 14.70 -12.96 -5.23
CA LEU A 52 14.60 -12.63 -3.80
C LEU A 52 13.67 -11.44 -3.51
N PRO A 53 13.85 -10.25 -4.12
CA PRO A 53 12.94 -9.14 -3.90
C PRO A 53 11.54 -9.42 -4.46
N LEU A 54 11.43 -10.14 -5.59
CA LEU A 54 10.11 -10.53 -6.13
C LEU A 54 9.35 -11.47 -5.18
N SER A 55 10.03 -12.45 -4.58
CA SER A 55 9.40 -13.40 -3.65
C SER A 55 9.02 -12.74 -2.32
N PHE A 56 9.78 -11.75 -1.86
CA PHE A 56 9.42 -10.91 -0.73
C PHE A 56 8.11 -10.15 -0.98
N VAL A 57 8.01 -9.43 -2.11
CA VAL A 57 6.80 -8.69 -2.50
C VAL A 57 5.60 -9.63 -2.66
N PHE A 58 5.81 -10.81 -3.24
CA PHE A 58 4.77 -11.82 -3.38
C PHE A 58 4.24 -12.30 -2.03
N SER A 59 5.13 -12.65 -1.11
CA SER A 59 4.76 -13.14 0.23
C SER A 59 3.99 -12.08 1.02
N TYR A 60 4.40 -10.81 0.90
CA TYR A 60 3.69 -9.68 1.50
C TYR A 60 2.26 -9.55 0.97
N HIS A 61 2.07 -9.54 -0.35
CA HIS A 61 0.74 -9.42 -0.94
C HIS A 61 -0.13 -10.67 -0.69
N TYR A 62 0.49 -11.84 -0.59
CA TYR A 62 -0.19 -13.07 -0.22
C TYR A 62 -0.75 -12.99 1.21
N ASP A 63 0.06 -12.58 2.19
CA ASP A 63 -0.39 -12.39 3.58
C ASP A 63 -1.40 -11.24 3.72
N MET A 64 -1.30 -10.21 2.87
CA MET A 64 -2.28 -9.12 2.83
C MET A 64 -3.64 -9.54 2.27
N GLY A 65 -3.66 -10.43 1.27
CA GLY A 65 -4.89 -10.86 0.58
C GLY A 65 -5.59 -12.05 1.22
N TYR A 66 -4.81 -13.00 1.78
CA TYR A 66 -5.31 -14.26 2.34
C TYR A 66 -4.96 -14.45 3.82
N GLY A 67 -4.01 -13.68 4.35
CA GLY A 67 -3.53 -13.82 5.71
C GLY A 67 -4.16 -12.84 6.70
N THR A 68 -3.50 -12.65 7.83
CA THR A 68 -4.04 -11.87 8.97
C THR A 68 -3.49 -10.44 9.02
N LEU A 69 -2.60 -10.07 8.11
CA LEU A 69 -1.93 -8.75 8.11
C LEU A 69 -2.94 -7.61 8.21
N LEU A 70 -3.98 -7.65 7.39
CA LEU A 70 -5.01 -6.59 7.37
C LEU A 70 -5.80 -6.52 8.68
N GLN A 71 -6.02 -7.66 9.35
CA GLN A 71 -6.66 -7.69 10.67
C GLN A 71 -5.73 -7.16 11.76
N ARG A 72 -4.44 -7.48 11.70
CA ARG A 72 -3.43 -6.96 12.64
C ARG A 72 -3.26 -5.46 12.52
N ILE A 73 -3.13 -4.92 11.30
CA ILE A 73 -3.04 -3.47 11.05
C ILE A 73 -4.30 -2.76 11.59
N LYS A 74 -5.49 -3.33 11.38
CA LYS A 74 -6.72 -2.77 11.97
C LYS A 74 -6.73 -2.82 13.49
N GLY A 75 -6.21 -3.89 14.09
CA GLY A 75 -6.08 -4.04 15.53
C GLY A 75 -5.10 -3.02 16.13
N GLU A 76 -3.94 -2.85 15.50
CA GLU A 76 -2.94 -1.84 15.88
C GLU A 76 -3.48 -0.42 15.70
N ALA A 77 -4.14 -0.13 14.57
CA ALA A 77 -4.76 1.17 14.34
C ALA A 77 -5.83 1.49 15.40
N LYS A 78 -6.64 0.50 15.78
CA LYS A 78 -7.60 0.64 16.89
C LYS A 78 -6.89 0.90 18.21
N ASN A 79 -5.82 0.17 18.50
CA ASN A 79 -5.03 0.36 19.71
C ASN A 79 -4.39 1.75 19.80
N ILE A 80 -3.92 2.31 18.67
CA ILE A 80 -3.38 3.69 18.60
C ILE A 80 -4.49 4.71 18.85
N LEU A 81 -5.66 4.54 18.24
CA LEU A 81 -6.84 5.39 18.48
C LEU A 81 -7.27 5.40 19.96
N ASP A 82 -7.23 4.24 20.62
CA ASP A 82 -7.69 4.08 21.99
C ASP A 82 -6.62 4.47 23.03
N THR A 83 -5.33 4.25 22.74
CA THR A 83 -4.23 4.37 23.72
C THR A 83 -3.30 5.56 23.48
N GLN A 84 -3.19 6.05 22.24
CA GLN A 84 -2.21 7.05 21.82
C GLN A 84 -2.85 8.18 20.99
N ASN A 85 -3.89 8.83 21.54
CA ASN A 85 -4.52 10.00 20.89
C ASN A 85 -3.52 11.13 20.58
N THR A 86 -2.43 11.23 21.35
CA THR A 86 -1.36 12.22 21.15
C THR A 86 -0.52 11.99 19.89
N LEU A 87 -0.51 10.78 19.31
CA LEU A 87 0.15 10.49 18.02
C LEU A 87 -0.73 10.83 16.81
N LEU A 88 -2.03 10.96 17.04
CA LEU A 88 -3.03 11.40 16.06
C LEU A 88 -3.24 12.93 16.10
N GLU A 89 -2.68 13.61 17.10
CA GLU A 89 -2.59 15.06 17.10
C GLU A 89 -1.71 15.48 15.92
N LEU A 90 -2.34 16.04 14.88
CA LEU A 90 -1.62 16.79 13.87
C LEU A 90 -0.75 17.82 14.61
N PRO A 91 0.51 18.05 14.20
CA PRO A 91 1.35 19.10 14.77
C PRO A 91 0.75 20.52 14.65
N LYS A 92 -0.41 20.67 14.02
CA LYS A 92 -1.20 21.91 13.88
C LYS A 92 -2.65 21.83 14.38
N GLY A 93 -3.08 20.76 15.05
CA GLY A 93 -4.47 20.60 15.49
C GLY A 93 -5.46 20.33 14.33
N PRO A 94 -6.77 20.25 14.60
CA PRO A 94 -7.78 20.04 13.56
C PRO A 94 -7.66 21.12 12.48
N LEU A 95 -7.72 20.74 11.19
CA LEU A 95 -7.80 21.71 10.09
C LEU A 95 -9.12 22.48 10.22
N ILE A 96 -9.09 23.59 10.95
CA ILE A 96 -10.22 24.49 11.06
C ILE A 96 -10.44 25.12 9.68
N LEU A 97 -11.70 25.32 9.31
CA LEU A 97 -12.11 25.84 8.00
C LEU A 97 -11.37 27.14 7.61
N GLU A 98 -10.97 27.92 8.61
CA GLU A 98 -10.17 29.13 8.49
C GLU A 98 -8.75 28.89 7.96
N ASP A 99 -8.10 27.76 8.28
CA ASP A 99 -6.80 27.40 7.69
C ASP A 99 -6.94 26.93 6.24
N LEU A 100 -8.06 26.26 5.91
CA LEU A 100 -8.39 25.91 4.52
C LEU A 100 -8.70 27.17 3.68
N GLU A 101 -9.39 28.15 4.27
CA GLU A 101 -9.73 29.41 3.61
C GLU A 101 -8.47 30.26 3.38
N LYS A 102 -7.57 30.37 4.37
CA LYS A 102 -6.25 31.03 4.19
C LYS A 102 -5.41 30.36 3.11
N THR A 103 -5.41 29.03 3.04
CA THR A 103 -4.69 28.30 1.99
C THR A 103 -5.31 28.56 0.61
N ARG A 104 -6.65 28.62 0.51
CA ARG A 104 -7.37 28.97 -0.72
C ARG A 104 -7.06 30.39 -1.20
N THR A 105 -7.03 31.37 -0.29
CA THR A 105 -6.71 32.77 -0.63
C THR A 105 -5.24 32.93 -1.04
N SER A 106 -4.32 32.21 -0.41
CA SER A 106 -2.91 32.19 -0.82
C SER A 106 -2.71 31.59 -2.21
N GLN A 107 -3.44 30.50 -2.53
CA GLN A 107 -3.45 29.92 -3.87
C GLN A 107 -4.10 30.84 -4.92
N SER A 108 -5.21 31.52 -4.60
CA SER A 108 -5.84 32.44 -5.55
C SER A 108 -4.94 33.64 -5.89
N ASN A 109 -4.22 34.17 -4.89
CA ASN A 109 -3.30 35.29 -5.12
C ASN A 109 -2.09 34.86 -5.98
N PHE A 110 -1.59 33.64 -5.80
CA PHE A 110 -0.50 33.08 -6.61
C PHE A 110 -0.88 32.89 -8.09
N PHE A 111 -2.16 32.65 -8.38
CA PHE A 111 -2.67 32.54 -9.76
C PHE A 111 -2.92 33.90 -10.43
N ILE A 112 -2.97 34.99 -9.67
CA ILE A 112 -3.18 36.35 -10.21
C ILE A 112 -1.84 37.08 -10.49
N GLU A 113 -0.73 36.59 -9.94
CA GLU A 113 0.61 37.21 -10.10
C GLU A 113 1.46 36.60 -11.24
N LYS A 114 0.85 35.91 -12.21
CA LYS A 114 1.55 35.34 -13.39
C LYS A 114 0.91 35.78 -14.69
#